data_AF-A0A1J7I6M2-F1
#
_entry.id   AF-A0A1J7I6M2-F1
#
_cell.length_a   1.000
_cell.length_b   1.000
_cell.length_c   1.000
_cell.angle_alpha   90.00
_cell.angle_beta   90.00
_cell.angle_gamma   90.00
#
_symmetry.space_group_name_H-M   'P 1'
#
loop_
_entity.id
_entity.type
_entity.pdbx_description
1 polymer ?
#
loop_
_entity_poly.entity_id
_entity_poly.type
_entity_poly.pdbx_seq_one_letter_code
_entity_poly.pdbx_strand_id
1 'polypeptide(L)'
;MASIQLSEFELLFGPKGTPVDCSNPPRDTGRPPSLPTETSTPEPTANKLQPHAPITEQRTILTTSTPCSTAASNLAQQSMTPPELDCYLFWKQGHAQIPPFDFAANKEPLVSEKNRKRHEKRARTMNKIWGVDNATAENAMFVSLHMVAAMPLIKAVAREEGAELVLAAAGRKHKRGTDYIMSRRPGIHGLFARGAF
;
A
#
# COMPACT_ATOMS: atom_id res chain seq x y z
N MET A 1 -36.34 -17.22 4.08
CA MET A 1 -35.35 -16.70 3.12
C MET A 1 -34.99 -15.30 3.55
N ALA A 2 -33.84 -15.10 4.19
CA ALA A 2 -33.40 -13.79 4.65
C ALA A 2 -32.68 -13.08 3.49
N SER A 3 -33.34 -12.06 2.91
CA SER A 3 -32.67 -11.09 2.04
C SER A 3 -31.66 -10.32 2.88
N ILE A 4 -30.40 -10.70 2.78
CA ILE A 4 -29.29 -9.97 3.40
C ILE A 4 -29.22 -8.60 2.75
N GLN A 5 -29.17 -7.57 3.62
CA GLN A 5 -29.07 -6.15 3.30
C GLN A 5 -27.85 -5.85 2.42
N LEU A 6 -28.01 -5.96 1.10
CA LEU A 6 -27.04 -5.46 0.09
C LEU A 6 -26.90 -3.93 0.14
N SER A 7 -27.84 -3.25 0.80
CA SER A 7 -28.01 -1.80 0.87
C SER A 7 -26.81 -1.09 1.51
N GLU A 8 -26.30 -1.55 2.65
CA GLU A 8 -25.21 -0.86 3.36
C GLU A 8 -23.86 -1.03 2.64
N PHE A 9 -23.65 -2.21 2.05
CA PHE A 9 -22.48 -2.49 1.23
C PHE A 9 -22.52 -1.70 -0.09
N GLU A 10 -23.65 -1.66 -0.80
CA GLU A 10 -23.76 -0.80 -2.00
C GLU A 10 -23.72 0.69 -1.68
N LEU A 11 -24.14 1.12 -0.48
CA LEU A 11 -23.95 2.50 -0.02
C LEU A 11 -22.47 2.83 0.17
N LEU A 12 -21.69 1.88 0.68
CA LEU A 12 -20.28 2.06 1.01
C LEU A 12 -19.35 1.91 -0.21
N PHE A 13 -19.70 1.02 -1.15
CA PHE A 13 -18.87 0.67 -2.30
C PHE A 13 -19.43 1.16 -3.65
N GLY A 14 -20.56 1.87 -3.61
CA GLY A 14 -21.28 2.39 -4.77
C GLY A 14 -22.14 1.34 -5.48
N PRO A 15 -23.23 1.76 -6.15
CA PRO A 15 -24.06 0.85 -6.93
C PRO A 15 -23.27 0.22 -8.07
N LYS A 16 -23.55 -1.07 -8.34
CA LYS A 16 -22.93 -1.82 -9.44
C LYS A 16 -23.18 -1.13 -10.77
N GLY A 17 -22.12 -0.60 -11.39
CA GLY A 17 -22.14 -0.23 -12.80
C GLY A 17 -22.16 1.25 -13.15
N THR A 18 -21.94 2.17 -12.20
CA THR A 18 -21.42 3.48 -12.62
C THR A 18 -19.92 3.30 -12.94
N PRO A 19 -19.48 3.45 -14.20
CA PRO A 19 -18.08 3.73 -14.43
C PRO A 19 -17.77 4.98 -13.60
N VAL A 20 -16.76 4.90 -12.75
CA VAL A 20 -16.17 6.13 -12.18
C VAL A 20 -15.70 6.91 -13.40
N ASP A 21 -16.48 7.90 -13.80
CA ASP A 21 -16.15 8.77 -14.93
C ASP A 21 -14.97 9.65 -14.50
N CYS A 22 -13.78 9.09 -14.61
CA CYS A 22 -12.52 9.82 -14.43
C CYS A 22 -12.24 10.77 -15.60
N SER A 23 -13.16 10.91 -16.57
CA SER A 23 -13.00 11.80 -17.73
C SER A 23 -13.42 13.24 -17.45
N ASN A 24 -13.96 13.53 -16.26
CA ASN A 24 -14.14 14.89 -15.76
C ASN A 24 -13.19 15.13 -14.57
N PRO A 25 -11.93 15.53 -14.79
CA PRO A 25 -11.31 16.46 -13.85
C PRO A 25 -12.23 17.68 -13.73
N PRO A 26 -12.29 18.38 -12.57
CA PRO A 26 -13.01 19.64 -12.48
C PRO A 26 -12.47 20.57 -13.58
N ARG A 27 -13.26 20.73 -14.65
CA ARG A 27 -13.05 21.77 -15.65
C ARG A 27 -13.36 23.07 -14.96
N ASP A 28 -12.31 23.66 -14.41
CA ASP A 28 -12.26 25.06 -14.05
C ASP A 28 -12.42 25.85 -15.35
N THR A 29 -13.66 26.20 -15.68
CA THR A 29 -13.98 27.07 -16.80
C THR A 29 -13.56 28.48 -16.44
N GLY A 30 -12.37 28.84 -16.91
CA GLY A 30 -12.12 30.12 -17.56
C GLY A 30 -12.06 31.36 -16.68
N ARG A 31 -10.83 31.70 -16.28
CA ARG A 31 -10.39 33.11 -16.36
C ARG A 31 -8.87 33.16 -16.59
N PRO A 32 -8.39 33.72 -17.71
CA PRO A 32 -6.96 33.97 -17.86
C PRO A 32 -6.54 35.03 -16.83
N PRO A 33 -5.45 34.84 -16.07
CA PRO A 33 -4.90 35.89 -15.23
C PRO A 33 -4.37 37.01 -16.14
N SER A 34 -5.00 38.17 -16.05
CA SER A 34 -4.51 39.40 -16.65
C SER A 34 -3.15 39.74 -16.03
N LEU A 35 -2.12 39.83 -16.87
CA LEU A 35 -0.82 40.39 -16.54
C LEU A 35 -1.01 41.82 -16.00
N PRO A 36 -0.57 42.15 -14.78
CA PRO A 36 -0.44 43.53 -14.37
C PRO A 36 0.79 44.12 -15.08
N THR A 37 0.50 45.01 -16.03
CA THR A 37 1.44 45.94 -16.65
C THR A 37 2.13 46.79 -15.59
N GLU A 38 3.44 46.91 -15.73
CA GLU A 38 4.31 47.75 -14.92
C GLU A 38 3.89 49.22 -14.99
N THR A 39 3.70 49.87 -13.85
CA THR A 39 3.83 51.32 -13.74
C THR A 39 4.47 51.66 -12.40
N SER A 40 5.78 51.91 -12.49
CA SER A 40 6.58 52.84 -11.71
C SER A 40 5.83 53.73 -10.71
N THR A 41 6.22 53.70 -9.43
CA THR A 41 6.50 54.89 -8.59
C THR A 41 7.30 54.46 -7.33
N PRO A 42 8.45 55.08 -7.01
CA PRO A 42 9.29 54.71 -5.86
C PRO A 42 9.06 55.54 -4.59
N GLU A 43 9.62 55.03 -3.48
CA GLU A 43 9.98 55.68 -2.20
C GLU A 43 8.88 55.88 -1.11
N PRO A 44 9.27 56.03 0.17
CA PRO A 44 10.19 55.19 0.95
C PRO A 44 9.59 54.90 2.35
N THR A 45 10.44 54.61 3.35
CA THR A 45 10.18 54.66 4.81
C THR A 45 9.70 53.39 5.55
N ALA A 46 10.71 52.67 6.03
CA ALA A 46 10.99 52.45 7.46
C ALA A 46 10.17 51.44 8.30
N ASN A 47 10.97 50.64 9.02
CA ASN A 47 10.73 50.08 10.35
C ASN A 47 9.82 48.83 10.49
N LYS A 48 10.44 47.65 10.54
CA LYS A 48 10.72 46.95 11.82
C LYS A 48 11.48 45.64 11.57
N LEU A 49 12.74 45.64 11.98
CA LEU A 49 13.50 44.43 12.23
C LEU A 49 12.88 43.71 13.44
N GLN A 50 12.34 42.50 13.24
CA GLN A 50 12.21 41.52 14.31
C GLN A 50 13.11 40.32 13.99
N PRO A 51 14.12 40.04 14.83
CA PRO A 51 14.95 38.85 14.68
C PRO A 51 14.18 37.64 15.22
N HIS A 52 13.71 36.76 14.34
CA HIS A 52 13.25 35.45 14.77
C HIS A 52 14.47 34.55 15.00
N ALA A 53 14.57 34.09 16.24
CA ALA A 53 15.64 33.30 16.82
C ALA A 53 15.97 32.00 16.04
N PRO A 54 17.21 31.49 16.15
CA PRO A 54 17.62 30.25 15.49
C PRO A 54 16.85 29.06 16.06
N ILE A 55 16.09 28.40 15.19
CA ILE A 55 15.47 27.10 15.48
C ILE A 55 16.61 26.12 15.76
N THR A 56 16.79 25.84 17.04
CA THR A 56 17.79 24.89 17.52
C THR A 56 17.39 23.49 17.08
N GLU A 57 18.33 22.83 16.42
CA GLU A 57 18.33 21.41 16.11
C GLU A 57 17.99 20.59 17.35
N GLN A 58 16.82 19.97 17.37
CA GLN A 58 16.63 18.74 18.12
C GLN A 58 16.46 17.60 17.12
N ARG A 59 17.62 17.01 16.77
CA ARG A 59 17.71 15.63 16.28
C ARG A 59 17.14 14.70 17.35
N THR A 60 15.82 14.59 17.39
CA THR A 60 15.16 13.47 18.04
C THR A 60 15.18 12.31 17.07
N ILE A 61 16.29 11.58 17.07
CA ILE A 61 16.34 10.22 16.54
C ILE A 61 15.52 9.33 17.48
N LEU A 62 14.19 9.40 17.34
CA LEU A 62 13.28 8.37 17.79
C LEU A 62 13.50 7.15 16.90
N THR A 63 14.46 6.31 17.27
CA THR A 63 14.46 4.90 16.88
C THR A 63 13.36 4.19 17.66
N THR A 64 12.10 4.54 17.38
CA THR A 64 11.02 3.59 17.60
C THR A 64 11.32 2.40 16.72
N SER A 65 11.63 1.27 17.34
CA SER A 65 11.60 -0.04 16.71
C SER A 65 10.16 -0.28 16.26
N THR A 66 9.83 0.26 15.10
CA THR A 66 8.53 0.09 14.47
C THR A 66 8.36 -1.41 14.27
N PRO A 67 7.35 -2.05 14.87
CA PRO A 67 7.11 -3.47 14.65
C PRO A 67 6.94 -3.65 13.14
N CYS A 68 7.67 -4.60 12.58
CA CYS A 68 7.83 -4.86 11.14
C CYS A 68 6.51 -4.84 10.34
N SER A 69 5.38 -5.14 11.02
CA SER A 69 4.03 -5.05 10.47
C SER A 69 3.63 -3.63 9.99
N THR A 70 4.06 -2.58 10.69
CA THR A 70 3.71 -1.19 10.30
C THR A 70 4.44 -0.76 9.02
N ALA A 71 5.68 -1.22 8.83
CA ALA A 71 6.45 -0.92 7.62
C ALA A 71 5.82 -1.56 6.37
N ALA A 72 5.30 -2.79 6.49
CA ALA A 72 4.59 -3.46 5.41
C ALA A 72 3.30 -2.73 5.04
N SER A 73 2.52 -2.34 6.06
CA SER A 73 1.27 -1.61 5.85
C SER A 73 1.51 -0.27 5.17
N ASN A 74 2.50 0.51 5.62
CA ASN A 74 2.83 1.80 5.02
C ASN A 74 3.26 1.68 3.55
N LEU A 75 4.11 0.69 3.23
CA LEU A 75 4.55 0.44 1.84
C LEU A 75 3.36 0.01 0.96
N ALA A 76 2.47 -0.84 1.49
CA ALA A 76 1.28 -1.25 0.78
C ALA A 76 0.35 -0.06 0.50
N GLN A 77 0.06 0.76 1.52
CA GLN A 77 -0.82 1.94 1.42
C GLN A 77 -0.34 2.95 0.38
N GLN A 78 0.98 3.19 0.27
CA GLN A 78 1.55 4.07 -0.77
C GLN A 78 1.28 3.61 -2.20
N SER A 79 1.02 2.30 -2.40
CA SER A 79 0.76 1.72 -3.71
C SER A 79 -0.73 1.48 -4.00
N MET A 80 -1.60 1.72 -3.03
CA MET A 80 -3.05 1.57 -3.15
C MET A 80 -3.64 2.74 -3.91
N THR A 81 -4.73 2.48 -4.64
CA THR A 81 -5.55 3.57 -5.17
C THR A 81 -6.40 4.17 -4.04
N PRO A 82 -6.87 5.42 -4.15
CA PRO A 82 -7.74 6.03 -3.14
C PRO A 82 -8.94 5.15 -2.71
N PRO A 83 -9.72 4.55 -3.63
CA PRO A 83 -10.83 3.68 -3.21
C PRO A 83 -10.36 2.40 -2.53
N GLU A 84 -9.19 1.85 -2.89
CA GLU A 84 -8.62 0.68 -2.19
C GLU A 84 -8.26 1.02 -0.73
N LEU A 85 -7.71 2.22 -0.51
CA LEU A 85 -7.28 2.69 0.80
C LEU A 85 -8.47 2.95 1.74
N ASP A 86 -9.52 3.63 1.26
CA ASP A 86 -10.71 3.91 2.07
C ASP A 86 -11.39 2.62 2.53
N CYS A 87 -11.56 1.66 1.61
CA CYS A 87 -12.13 0.35 1.92
C CYS A 87 -11.31 -0.41 2.96
N TYR A 88 -9.98 -0.35 2.82
CA TYR A 88 -9.06 -1.03 3.72
C TYR A 88 -9.04 -0.42 5.12
N LEU A 89 -9.03 0.91 5.23
CA LEU A 89 -9.11 1.60 6.52
C LEU A 89 -10.42 1.29 7.24
N PHE A 90 -11.54 1.35 6.51
CA PHE A 90 -12.86 1.04 7.07
C PHE A 90 -12.95 -0.41 7.56
N TRP A 91 -12.35 -1.36 6.82
CA TRP A 91 -12.24 -2.75 7.25
C TRP A 91 -11.34 -2.94 8.48
N LYS A 92 -10.16 -2.31 8.51
CA LYS A 92 -9.25 -2.38 9.67
C LYS A 92 -9.85 -1.81 10.95
N GLN A 93 -10.69 -0.79 10.84
CA GLN A 93 -11.41 -0.21 11.98
C GLN A 93 -12.54 -1.13 12.50
N GLY A 94 -12.85 -2.23 11.82
CA GLY A 94 -13.93 -3.15 12.19
C GLY A 94 -15.33 -2.61 11.87
N HIS A 95 -15.43 -1.48 11.16
CA HIS A 95 -16.70 -0.91 10.74
C HIS A 95 -17.25 -1.55 9.46
N ALA A 96 -16.40 -2.20 8.66
CA ALA A 96 -16.85 -2.90 7.46
C ALA A 96 -17.65 -4.17 7.83
N GLN A 97 -18.98 -4.09 7.72
CA GLN A 97 -19.82 -5.27 7.68
C GLN A 97 -19.61 -5.96 6.33
N ILE A 98 -18.80 -7.02 6.34
CA ILE A 98 -18.57 -7.83 5.16
C ILE A 98 -19.82 -8.71 4.95
N PRO A 99 -20.44 -8.70 3.76
CA PRO A 99 -21.60 -9.52 3.50
C PRO A 99 -21.29 -11.00 3.75
N PRO A 100 -22.19 -11.75 4.40
CA PRO A 100 -22.05 -13.20 4.53
C PRO A 100 -21.92 -13.82 3.14
N PHE A 101 -20.90 -14.67 2.98
CA PHE A 101 -20.58 -15.32 1.72
C PHE A 101 -20.66 -16.83 1.89
N ASP A 102 -21.50 -17.49 1.09
CA ASP A 102 -21.58 -18.94 1.07
C ASP A 102 -20.50 -19.53 0.16
N PHE A 103 -19.39 -19.96 0.76
CA PHE A 103 -18.25 -20.56 0.04
C PHE A 103 -18.57 -21.91 -0.61
N ALA A 104 -19.67 -22.58 -0.24
CA ALA A 104 -20.08 -23.84 -0.83
C ALA A 104 -20.92 -23.61 -2.10
N ALA A 105 -21.85 -22.66 -2.05
CA ALA A 105 -22.76 -22.34 -3.15
C ALA A 105 -22.15 -21.39 -4.19
N ASN A 106 -21.34 -20.41 -3.79
CA ASN A 106 -20.87 -19.33 -4.66
C ASN A 106 -19.54 -19.68 -5.34
N LYS A 107 -19.61 -20.55 -6.35
CA LYS A 107 -18.46 -20.99 -7.16
C LYS A 107 -18.71 -20.70 -8.63
N GLU A 108 -17.68 -20.21 -9.31
CA GLU A 108 -17.70 -20.03 -10.76
C GLU A 108 -16.52 -20.77 -11.40
N PRO A 109 -16.73 -21.50 -12.51
CA PRO A 109 -15.64 -22.16 -13.22
C PRO A 109 -14.61 -21.15 -13.74
N LEU A 110 -13.33 -21.52 -13.65
CA LEU A 110 -12.24 -20.71 -14.17
C LEU A 110 -12.25 -20.76 -15.71
N VAL A 111 -12.56 -19.62 -16.33
CA VAL A 111 -12.56 -19.47 -17.80
C VAL A 111 -11.14 -19.61 -18.39
N SER A 112 -10.10 -19.27 -17.62
CA SER A 112 -8.72 -19.30 -18.11
C SER A 112 -7.71 -19.70 -17.04
N GLU A 113 -6.91 -20.71 -17.39
CA GLU A 113 -5.78 -21.20 -16.59
C GLU A 113 -4.72 -20.11 -16.34
N LYS A 114 -4.56 -19.16 -17.26
CA LYS A 114 -3.62 -18.03 -17.12
C LYS A 114 -3.94 -17.15 -15.90
N ASN A 115 -5.21 -17.07 -15.54
CA ASN A 115 -5.66 -16.26 -14.41
C ASN A 115 -5.71 -17.05 -13.08
N ARG A 116 -5.48 -18.37 -13.10
CA ARG A 116 -5.62 -19.24 -11.94
C ARG A 116 -4.83 -18.72 -10.73
N LYS A 117 -3.54 -18.42 -10.92
CA LYS A 117 -2.66 -17.86 -9.85
C LYS A 117 -3.18 -16.56 -9.25
N ARG A 118 -3.82 -15.72 -10.05
CA ARG A 118 -4.40 -14.45 -9.59
C ARG A 118 -5.63 -14.70 -8.72
N HIS A 119 -6.49 -15.62 -9.11
CA HIS A 119 -7.67 -16.01 -8.35
C HIS A 119 -7.31 -16.81 -7.08
N GLU A 120 -6.31 -17.68 -7.12
CA GLU A 120 -5.74 -18.32 -5.93
C GLU A 120 -5.21 -17.30 -4.91
N LYS A 121 -4.50 -16.27 -5.38
CA LYS A 121 -4.06 -15.17 -4.50
C LYS A 121 -5.25 -14.49 -3.84
N ARG A 122 -6.27 -14.14 -4.62
CA ARG A 122 -7.50 -13.50 -4.10
C ARG A 122 -8.23 -14.40 -3.11
N ALA A 123 -8.30 -15.70 -3.37
CA ALA A 123 -8.92 -16.66 -2.46
C ALA A 123 -8.22 -16.70 -1.09
N ARG A 124 -6.88 -16.70 -1.07
CA ARG A 124 -6.11 -16.57 0.19
C ARG A 124 -6.40 -15.26 0.91
N THR A 125 -6.54 -14.17 0.17
CA THR A 125 -6.90 -12.88 0.77
C THR A 125 -8.34 -12.89 1.29
N MET A 126 -9.28 -13.57 0.61
CA MET A 126 -10.65 -13.76 1.10
C MET A 126 -10.66 -14.56 2.40
N ASN A 127 -9.81 -15.59 2.52
CA ASN A 127 -9.66 -16.33 3.77
C ASN A 127 -9.35 -15.40 4.95
N LYS A 128 -8.45 -14.43 4.75
CA LYS A 128 -8.08 -13.42 5.76
C LYS A 128 -9.22 -12.43 6.06
N ILE A 129 -9.95 -11.98 5.04
CA ILE A 129 -11.03 -10.99 5.18
C ILE A 129 -12.24 -11.59 5.90
N TRP A 130 -12.66 -12.80 5.51
CA TRP A 130 -13.83 -13.50 6.07
C TRP A 130 -13.50 -14.40 7.27
N GLY A 131 -12.22 -14.62 7.59
CA GLY A 131 -11.80 -15.49 8.68
C GLY A 131 -12.11 -16.96 8.45
N VAL A 132 -12.00 -17.43 7.21
CA VAL A 132 -12.31 -18.83 6.80
C VAL A 132 -11.10 -19.38 6.06
N ASP A 133 -10.86 -20.70 6.06
CA ASP A 133 -9.70 -21.30 5.37
C ASP A 133 -10.04 -22.03 4.06
N ASN A 134 -11.31 -22.07 3.67
CA ASN A 134 -11.81 -22.90 2.57
C ASN A 134 -12.07 -22.15 1.25
N ALA A 135 -11.67 -20.88 1.10
CA ALA A 135 -11.89 -20.17 -0.14
C ALA A 135 -11.02 -20.75 -1.27
N THR A 136 -11.67 -21.07 -2.39
CA THR A 136 -11.02 -21.56 -3.60
C THR A 136 -10.90 -20.47 -4.66
N ALA A 137 -10.12 -20.73 -5.70
CA ALA A 137 -9.99 -19.82 -6.85
C ALA A 137 -11.34 -19.57 -7.56
N GLU A 138 -12.24 -20.55 -7.56
CA GLU A 138 -13.60 -20.43 -8.10
C GLU A 138 -14.46 -19.43 -7.32
N ASN A 139 -14.35 -19.42 -5.99
CA ASN A 139 -15.02 -18.44 -5.14
C ASN A 139 -14.52 -17.02 -5.44
N ALA A 140 -13.21 -16.87 -5.62
CA ALA A 140 -12.62 -15.59 -6.01
C ALA A 140 -13.01 -15.15 -7.43
N MET A 141 -13.29 -16.10 -8.33
CA MET A 141 -13.84 -15.80 -9.65
C MET A 141 -15.28 -15.30 -9.54
N PHE A 142 -16.13 -15.99 -8.77
CA PHE A 142 -17.50 -15.57 -8.50
C PHE A 142 -17.56 -14.14 -7.94
N VAL A 143 -16.75 -13.83 -6.93
CA VAL A 143 -16.68 -12.47 -6.37
C VAL A 143 -16.27 -11.44 -7.41
N SER A 144 -15.35 -11.79 -8.31
CA SER A 144 -14.90 -10.88 -9.37
C SER A 144 -16.01 -10.53 -10.36
N LEU A 145 -16.99 -11.42 -10.56
CA LEU A 145 -18.10 -11.22 -11.47
C LEU A 145 -19.32 -10.60 -10.78
N HIS A 146 -19.68 -11.10 -9.60
CA HIS A 146 -20.94 -10.77 -8.95
C HIS A 146 -20.81 -9.74 -7.83
N MET A 147 -19.61 -9.57 -7.27
CA MET A 147 -19.33 -8.69 -6.13
C MET A 147 -18.19 -7.72 -6.47
N VAL A 148 -18.30 -7.02 -7.60
CA VAL A 148 -17.30 -6.06 -8.08
C VAL A 148 -16.98 -4.99 -7.03
N ALA A 149 -17.97 -4.58 -6.24
CA ALA A 149 -17.84 -3.68 -5.10
C ALA A 149 -16.86 -4.17 -4.01
N ALA A 150 -16.70 -5.49 -3.82
CA ALA A 150 -15.75 -6.06 -2.86
C ALA A 150 -14.31 -6.11 -3.37
N MET A 151 -14.10 -5.90 -4.67
CA MET A 151 -12.79 -6.05 -5.31
C MET A 151 -11.72 -5.06 -4.83
N PRO A 152 -12.01 -3.77 -4.56
CA PRO A 152 -11.03 -2.84 -4.00
C PRO A 152 -10.47 -3.34 -2.67
N LEU A 153 -11.32 -3.81 -1.76
CA LEU A 153 -10.88 -4.36 -0.47
C LEU A 153 -9.97 -5.58 -0.65
N ILE A 154 -10.37 -6.54 -1.48
CA ILE A 154 -9.56 -7.75 -1.75
C ILE A 154 -8.21 -7.36 -2.37
N LYS A 155 -8.17 -6.39 -3.28
CA LYS A 155 -6.91 -5.91 -3.85
C LYS A 155 -6.03 -5.24 -2.80
N ALA A 156 -6.61 -4.41 -1.93
CA ALA A 156 -5.88 -3.71 -0.87
C ALA A 156 -5.21 -4.69 0.09
N VAL A 157 -5.96 -5.67 0.62
CA VAL A 157 -5.40 -6.68 1.53
C VAL A 157 -4.36 -7.57 0.82
N ALA A 158 -4.57 -7.90 -0.45
CA ALA A 158 -3.60 -8.66 -1.25
C ALA A 158 -2.28 -7.90 -1.51
N ARG A 159 -2.30 -6.56 -1.47
CA ARG A 159 -1.11 -5.71 -1.53
C ARG A 159 -0.38 -5.68 -0.19
N GLU A 160 -1.11 -5.58 0.93
CA GLU A 160 -0.54 -5.68 2.28
C GLU A 160 0.25 -7.00 2.44
N GLU A 161 -0.36 -8.14 2.09
CA GLU A 161 0.32 -9.45 2.11
C GLU A 161 1.55 -9.50 1.18
N GLY A 162 1.46 -8.83 0.02
CA GLY A 162 2.58 -8.72 -0.89
C GLY A 162 3.75 -7.94 -0.30
N ALA A 163 3.47 -6.82 0.37
CA ALA A 163 4.47 -5.98 1.02
C ALA A 163 5.14 -6.72 2.19
N GLU A 164 4.37 -7.48 2.98
CA GLU A 164 4.91 -8.34 4.05
C GLU A 164 5.92 -9.35 3.51
N LEU A 165 5.59 -10.03 2.40
CA LEU A 165 6.48 -11.00 1.77
C LEU A 165 7.77 -10.34 1.24
N VAL A 166 7.67 -9.13 0.66
CA VAL A 166 8.83 -8.38 0.17
C VAL A 166 9.76 -7.99 1.31
N LEU A 167 9.22 -7.48 2.42
CA LEU A 167 10.01 -7.13 3.60
C LEU A 167 10.63 -8.35 4.27
N ALA A 168 9.88 -9.46 4.36
CA ALA A 168 10.41 -10.73 4.86
C ALA A 168 11.51 -11.31 3.96
N ALA A 169 11.45 -11.07 2.65
CA ALA A 169 12.53 -11.43 1.73
C ALA A 169 13.75 -10.51 1.86
N ALA A 170 13.55 -9.21 2.04
CA ALA A 170 14.61 -8.22 2.24
C ALA A 170 15.41 -8.51 3.53
N GLY A 171 14.73 -8.81 4.64
CA GLY A 171 15.38 -9.19 5.90
C GLY A 171 16.23 -10.46 5.81
N ARG A 172 15.91 -11.38 4.89
CA ARG A 172 16.69 -12.61 4.65
C ARG A 172 17.94 -12.40 3.81
N LYS A 173 17.98 -11.40 2.93
CA LYS A 173 19.17 -11.10 2.11
C LYS A 173 20.27 -10.44 2.93
N HIS A 174 19.91 -9.64 3.94
CA HIS A 174 20.89 -8.93 4.75
C HIS A 174 21.76 -9.88 5.60
N LYS A 175 21.19 -10.98 6.11
CA LYS A 175 21.94 -11.98 6.90
C LYS A 175 22.93 -12.81 6.08
N ARG A 176 22.72 -12.97 4.77
CA ARG A 176 23.62 -13.79 3.92
C ARG A 176 24.84 -13.03 3.39
N GLY A 177 24.79 -11.70 3.41
CA GLY A 177 25.90 -10.86 2.91
C GLY A 177 26.99 -10.61 3.95
N THR A 178 26.65 -10.64 5.24
CA THR A 178 27.60 -10.36 6.34
C THR A 178 28.50 -11.55 6.66
N ASP A 179 28.03 -12.78 6.44
CA ASP A 179 28.83 -13.99 6.69
C ASP A 179 29.96 -14.17 5.66
N TYR A 180 29.86 -13.54 4.48
CA TYR A 180 30.86 -13.70 3.41
C TYR A 180 32.04 -12.70 3.53
N ILE A 181 31.91 -11.62 4.30
CA ILE A 181 32.95 -10.58 4.41
C ILE A 181 33.90 -10.81 5.61
N MET A 182 33.51 -11.62 6.59
CA MET A 182 34.35 -11.93 7.77
C MET A 182 35.30 -13.13 7.57
N SER A 183 35.18 -13.90 6.49
CA SER A 183 36.02 -15.10 6.24
C SER A 183 37.20 -14.89 5.27
N ARG A 184 37.53 -13.65 4.87
CA ARG A 184 38.70 -13.34 4.04
C ARG A 184 39.65 -12.33 4.68
N ARG A 185 40.12 -12.61 5.90
CA ARG A 185 41.44 -12.12 6.34
C ARG A 185 42.44 -13.26 6.15
N PRO A 186 43.12 -13.38 4.99
CA PRO A 186 44.32 -14.20 4.91
C PRO A 186 45.33 -13.61 5.90
N GLY A 187 45.72 -14.42 6.88
CA GLY A 187 46.77 -14.09 7.82
C GLY A 187 48.04 -13.74 7.06
N ILE A 188 48.50 -12.52 7.23
CA ILE A 188 49.84 -12.07 6.85
C ILE A 188 50.80 -12.70 7.88
N HIS A 189 51.03 -14.01 7.76
CA HIS A 189 52.28 -14.62 8.22
C HIS A 189 53.22 -14.50 7.02
N GLY A 190 54.14 -13.54 6.99
CA GLY A 190 55.29 -13.56 7.88
C GLY A 190 56.32 -14.52 7.30
N LEU A 191 56.97 -14.15 6.20
CA LEU A 191 58.17 -14.85 5.72
C LEU A 191 59.21 -13.80 5.28
N PHE A 192 59.76 -13.13 6.29
CA PHE A 192 61.06 -12.47 6.21
C PHE A 192 62.12 -13.48 6.65
N ALA A 193 62.91 -13.98 5.72
CA ALA A 193 64.22 -14.61 5.93
C ALA A 193 65.03 -14.29 4.66
N ARG A 194 65.89 -13.27 4.57
CA ARG A 194 67.17 -13.02 5.27
C ARG A 194 68.16 -14.20 5.20
N GLY A 195 68.94 -14.23 4.12
CA GLY A 195 70.41 -14.21 4.19
C GLY A 195 71.20 -15.54 4.21
N ALA A 196 72.41 -15.45 3.62
CA ALA A 196 73.52 -16.42 3.54
C ALA A 196 73.27 -17.57 2.55
N PHE A 197 74.01 -17.70 1.44
CA PHE A 197 75.47 -17.74 1.29
C PHE A 197 75.92 -17.29 -0.10
#